data_AF-A0AB37HBW2-F1
#
_entry.id   AF-A0AB37HBW2-F1
#
_cell.length_a   1.000
_cell.length_b   1.000
_cell.length_c   1.000
_cell.angle_alpha   90.00
_cell.angle_beta   90.00
_cell.angle_gamma   90.00
#
_symmetry.space_group_name_H-M   'P 1'
#
loop_
_entity.id
_entity.type
_entity.pdbx_description
1 polymer ?
#
loop_
_entity_poly.entity_id
_entity_poly.type
_entity_poly.pdbx_seq_one_letter_code
_entity_poly.pdbx_strand_id
1 'polypeptide(L)'
;MEQAYRILNIYTRLVQQQTVNKSDLAERFNVNKRTIQRDIDNLRNYLYENGSWHTQILYDTKTESYYLNLPNLINPKTFYNQKKISVTFEMMQEVFRLLHPYYTSEIIQNITPEIIHVRMDISEQNARTLAFIYRSKIRVIEPENLLQKVIDDMLEMQKTYLKQEIKTNLGGTT
;
A
#
# COMPACT_ATOMS: atom_id res chain seq x y z
N MET A 1 11.48 -12.34 -20.67
CA MET A 1 11.32 -12.09 -19.22
C MET A 1 10.00 -12.68 -18.75
N GLU A 2 10.00 -13.39 -17.62
CA GLU A 2 8.83 -14.08 -17.07
C GLU A 2 7.69 -13.12 -16.68
N GLN A 3 6.44 -13.56 -16.87
CA GLN A 3 5.26 -12.73 -16.57
C GLN A 3 5.15 -12.39 -15.08
N ALA A 4 5.41 -13.37 -14.20
CA ALA A 4 5.36 -13.18 -12.76
C ALA A 4 6.30 -12.06 -12.29
N TYR A 5 7.52 -12.01 -12.83
CA TYR A 5 8.49 -10.97 -12.50
C TYR A 5 8.05 -9.57 -12.94
N ARG A 6 7.46 -9.44 -14.14
CA ARG A 6 6.96 -8.13 -14.63
C ARG A 6 5.82 -7.62 -13.76
N ILE A 7 4.84 -8.48 -13.47
CA ILE A 7 3.70 -8.17 -12.59
C ILE A 7 4.20 -7.71 -11.22
N LEU A 8 5.15 -8.43 -10.63
CA LEU A 8 5.75 -8.08 -9.35
C LEU A 8 6.44 -6.73 -9.40
N ASN A 9 7.27 -6.47 -10.42
CA ASN A 9 7.97 -5.19 -10.54
C ASN A 9 7.00 -4.02 -10.67
N ILE A 10 5.95 -4.18 -11.49
CA ILE A 10 4.90 -3.17 -11.67
C ILE A 10 4.21 -2.90 -10.33
N TYR A 11 3.79 -3.94 -9.62
CA TYR A 11 3.14 -3.81 -8.32
C TYR A 11 4.03 -3.14 -7.27
N THR A 12 5.30 -3.56 -7.16
CA THR A 12 6.25 -2.96 -6.21
C THR A 12 6.42 -1.46 -6.44
N ARG A 13 6.58 -1.03 -7.71
CA ARG A 13 6.67 0.40 -8.05
C ARG A 13 5.42 1.16 -7.65
N LEU A 14 4.25 0.61 -7.98
CA LEU A 14 2.95 1.20 -7.66
C LEU A 14 2.72 1.35 -6.15
N VAL A 15 3.06 0.35 -5.34
CA VAL A 15 2.97 0.41 -3.87
C VAL A 15 3.95 1.43 -3.28
N GLN A 16 5.11 1.62 -3.91
CA GLN A 16 6.08 2.66 -3.54
C GLN A 16 5.68 4.08 -4.01
N GLN A 17 4.43 4.27 -4.43
CA GLN A 17 3.90 5.52 -5.00
C GLN A 17 4.64 6.02 -6.25
N GLN A 18 5.34 5.12 -6.95
CA GLN A 18 5.93 5.44 -8.25
C GLN A 18 4.88 5.28 -9.34
N THR A 19 5.00 6.12 -10.36
CA THR A 19 4.25 5.96 -11.61
C THR A 19 4.94 4.94 -12.50
N VAL A 20 4.15 4.20 -13.28
CA VAL A 20 4.67 3.24 -14.26
C VAL A 20 4.19 3.61 -15.66
N ASN A 21 5.11 3.92 -16.56
CA ASN A 21 4.78 4.19 -17.96
C ASN A 21 4.81 2.89 -18.77
N LYS A 22 3.79 2.68 -19.60
CA LYS A 22 3.65 1.46 -20.41
C LYS A 22 4.75 1.28 -21.44
N SER A 23 5.20 2.38 -22.07
CA SER A 23 6.26 2.36 -23.07
C SER A 23 7.60 2.02 -22.42
N ASP A 24 7.92 2.65 -21.29
CA ASP A 24 9.18 2.43 -20.58
C ASP A 24 9.29 0.99 -20.07
N LEU A 25 8.20 0.43 -19.56
CA LEU A 25 8.18 -0.97 -19.11
C LEU A 25 8.31 -1.96 -20.28
N ALA A 26 7.70 -1.64 -21.43
CA ALA A 26 7.79 -2.47 -22.62
C ALA A 26 9.24 -2.55 -23.13
N GLU A 27 9.94 -1.42 -23.18
CA GLU A 27 11.36 -1.35 -23.51
C GLU A 27 12.22 -2.07 -22.46
N ARG A 28 12.03 -1.75 -21.18
CA ARG A 28 12.80 -2.32 -20.06
C ARG A 28 12.71 -3.84 -19.98
N PHE A 29 11.53 -4.39 -20.24
CA PHE A 29 11.32 -5.84 -20.18
C PHE A 29 11.48 -6.52 -21.53
N ASN A 30 11.75 -5.76 -22.59
CA ASN A 30 11.83 -6.21 -23.97
C ASN A 30 10.58 -7.02 -24.39
N VAL A 31 9.40 -6.44 -24.17
CA VAL A 31 8.09 -7.04 -24.51
C VAL A 31 7.19 -6.03 -25.21
N ASN A 32 6.11 -6.52 -25.84
CA ASN A 32 5.13 -5.64 -26.47
C ASN A 32 4.33 -4.84 -25.41
N LYS A 33 3.98 -3.58 -25.71
CA LYS A 33 3.10 -2.74 -24.88
C LYS A 33 1.77 -3.42 -24.53
N ARG A 34 1.22 -4.26 -25.42
CA ARG A 34 -0.01 -5.05 -25.17
C ARG A 34 0.18 -6.09 -24.05
N THR A 35 1.39 -6.64 -23.91
CA THR A 35 1.74 -7.54 -22.80
C THR A 35 1.72 -6.79 -21.48
N ILE A 36 2.32 -5.59 -21.42
CA ILE A 36 2.30 -4.74 -20.23
C ILE A 36 0.87 -4.34 -19.87
N GLN A 37 0.04 -3.98 -20.86
CA GLN A 37 -1.37 -3.66 -20.64
C GLN A 37 -2.11 -4.83 -19.97
N ARG A 38 -1.94 -6.06 -20.48
CA ARG A 38 -2.54 -7.26 -19.88
C ARG A 38 -2.04 -7.51 -18.46
N ASP A 39 -0.75 -7.29 -18.21
CA ASP A 39 -0.17 -7.44 -16.86
C ASP A 39 -0.78 -6.41 -15.87
N ILE A 40 -1.02 -5.17 -16.31
CA ILE A 40 -1.70 -4.13 -15.51
C ILE A 40 -3.18 -4.47 -15.31
N ASP A 41 -3.87 -4.96 -16.32
CA ASP A 41 -5.29 -5.34 -16.21
C ASP A 41 -5.47 -6.55 -15.28
N ASN A 42 -4.55 -7.51 -15.31
CA ASN A 42 -4.51 -8.61 -14.34
C ASN A 42 -4.32 -8.09 -12.91
N LEU A 43 -3.42 -7.13 -12.70
CA LEU A 43 -3.24 -6.48 -11.39
C LEU A 43 -4.49 -5.72 -10.94
N ARG A 44 -5.17 -5.02 -11.86
CA ARG A 44 -6.44 -4.35 -11.56
C ARG A 44 -7.51 -5.33 -11.11
N ASN A 45 -7.69 -6.44 -11.84
CA ASN A 45 -8.66 -7.47 -11.49
C ASN A 45 -8.32 -8.09 -10.12
N TYR A 46 -7.04 -8.43 -9.90
CA TYR A 46 -6.60 -8.94 -8.61
C TYR A 46 -6.87 -7.96 -7.45
N LEU A 47 -6.56 -6.68 -7.63
CA LEU A 47 -6.81 -5.64 -6.62
C LEU A 47 -8.30 -5.38 -6.41
N TYR A 48 -9.12 -5.52 -7.44
CA TYR A 48 -10.57 -5.43 -7.33
C TYR A 48 -11.17 -6.61 -6.55
N GLU A 49 -10.66 -7.82 -6.78
CA GLU A 49 -11.16 -9.05 -6.13
C GLU A 49 -10.62 -9.26 -4.71
N ASN A 50 -9.37 -8.85 -4.44
CA ASN A 50 -8.64 -9.17 -3.20
C ASN A 50 -8.20 -7.94 -2.40
N GLY A 51 -8.24 -6.74 -3.00
CA GLY A 51 -7.89 -5.49 -2.32
C GLY A 51 -9.08 -4.84 -1.63
N SER A 52 -8.83 -3.76 -0.88
CA SER A 52 -9.91 -2.83 -0.53
C SER A 52 -10.49 -2.27 -1.82
N TRP A 53 -11.81 -2.23 -1.98
CA TRP A 53 -12.55 -1.68 -3.13
C TRP A 53 -12.14 -0.26 -3.55
N HIS A 54 -11.39 0.39 -2.68
CA HIS A 54 -10.75 1.67 -2.90
C HIS A 54 -9.46 1.55 -3.71
N THR A 55 -8.54 0.65 -3.38
CA THR A 55 -7.22 0.59 -4.04
C THR A 55 -7.35 0.29 -5.53
N GLN A 56 -7.09 1.28 -6.38
CA GLN A 56 -7.31 1.22 -7.82
C GLN A 56 -6.05 1.66 -8.58
N ILE A 57 -5.72 0.96 -9.66
CA ILE A 57 -4.67 1.42 -10.57
C ILE A 57 -5.33 2.34 -11.60
N LEU A 58 -5.08 3.65 -11.49
CA LEU A 58 -5.60 4.65 -12.40
C LEU A 58 -4.56 5.00 -13.48
N TYR A 59 -5.05 5.53 -14.60
CA TYR A 59 -4.22 5.98 -15.70
C TYR A 59 -4.27 7.51 -15.78
N ASP A 60 -3.11 8.15 -15.79
CA ASP A 60 -2.97 9.58 -16.05
C ASP A 60 -2.63 9.79 -17.52
N THR A 61 -3.54 10.44 -18.25
CA THR A 61 -3.38 10.74 -19.67
C THR A 61 -2.33 11.80 -19.96
N LYS A 62 -2.00 12.67 -18.99
CA LYS A 62 -1.00 13.72 -19.18
C LYS A 62 0.43 13.17 -19.15
N THR A 63 0.67 12.20 -18.28
CA THR A 63 1.99 11.58 -18.08
C THR A 63 2.10 10.21 -18.76
N GLU A 64 1.03 9.76 -19.41
CA GLU A 64 0.89 8.42 -20.03
C GLU A 64 1.29 7.27 -19.09
N SER A 65 1.00 7.44 -17.80
CA SER A 65 1.49 6.56 -16.75
C SER A 65 0.34 6.03 -15.88
N TYR A 66 0.58 4.88 -15.26
CA TYR A 66 -0.32 4.30 -14.27
C TYR A 66 0.21 4.60 -12.88
N TYR A 67 -0.70 4.83 -11.95
CA TYR A 67 -0.38 5.04 -10.55
C TYR A 67 -1.38 4.29 -9.69
N LEU A 68 -0.94 3.94 -8.47
CA LEU A 68 -1.84 3.36 -7.50
C LEU A 68 -2.62 4.49 -6.85
N ASN A 69 -3.87 4.64 -7.26
CA ASN A 69 -4.81 5.43 -6.51
C ASN A 69 -5.18 4.63 -5.27
N LEU A 70 -4.91 5.22 -4.12
CA LEU A 70 -5.42 4.78 -2.85
C LEU A 70 -6.51 5.80 -2.47
N PRO A 71 -7.71 5.74 -3.08
CA PRO A 71 -8.75 6.67 -2.73
C PRO A 71 -9.06 6.48 -1.24
N ASN A 72 -8.99 7.61 -0.54
CA ASN A 72 -9.53 7.80 0.80
C ASN A 72 -8.68 7.36 2.01
N LEU A 73 -7.36 7.52 1.96
CA LEU A 73 -6.53 7.61 3.19
C LEU A 73 -6.52 9.02 3.81
N ILE A 74 -7.28 9.91 3.19
CA ILE A 74 -7.22 11.35 3.37
C ILE A 74 -8.65 11.90 3.45
N ASN A 75 -9.71 11.10 3.46
CA ASN A 75 -11.04 11.66 3.70
C ASN A 75 -11.79 10.80 4.73
N PRO A 76 -11.83 11.21 6.00
CA PRO A 76 -12.56 10.50 7.04
C PRO A 76 -14.08 10.54 6.76
N LYS A 77 -14.51 11.39 5.80
CA LYS A 77 -15.90 11.60 5.40
C LYS A 77 -16.47 10.52 4.48
N THR A 78 -15.67 9.59 3.94
CA THR A 78 -16.22 8.47 3.15
C THR A 78 -16.54 7.23 4.00
N PHE A 79 -16.29 7.27 5.32
CA PHE A 79 -16.40 6.09 6.20
C PHE A 79 -17.10 6.37 7.54
N TYR A 80 -18.12 7.23 7.53
CA TYR A 80 -18.84 7.67 8.74
C TYR A 80 -19.44 6.55 9.62
N ASN A 81 -19.53 5.31 9.12
CA ASN A 81 -20.26 4.22 9.79
C ASN A 81 -19.37 3.09 10.34
N GLN A 82 -18.05 3.25 10.41
CA GLN A 82 -17.18 2.27 11.04
C GLN A 82 -16.92 2.63 12.51
N LYS A 83 -16.98 1.63 13.39
CA LYS A 83 -16.61 1.77 14.80
C LYS A 83 -15.18 2.30 14.88
N LYS A 84 -15.02 3.52 15.39
CA LYS A 84 -13.72 4.12 15.65
C LYS A 84 -13.14 3.56 16.95
N ILE A 85 -11.84 3.41 16.95
CA ILE A 85 -11.03 3.09 18.11
C ILE A 85 -9.98 4.20 18.27
N SER A 86 -9.53 4.40 19.50
CA SER A 86 -8.38 5.26 19.77
C SER A 86 -7.11 4.46 19.48
N VAL A 87 -6.29 4.98 18.57
CA VAL A 87 -5.02 4.36 18.17
C VAL A 87 -3.91 5.38 18.37
N THR A 88 -2.85 4.97 19.05
CA THR A 88 -1.63 5.76 19.18
C THR A 88 -0.63 5.27 18.14
N PHE A 89 -0.08 6.20 17.36
CA PHE A 89 0.94 5.96 16.37
C PHE A 89 2.24 6.67 16.74
N GLU A 90 3.37 6.01 16.51
CA GLU A 90 4.65 6.67 16.32
C GLU A 90 4.81 7.01 14.85
N MET A 91 5.09 8.27 14.50
CA MET A 91 5.17 8.68 13.10
C MET A 91 6.15 9.82 12.86
N MET A 92 6.65 9.91 11.64
CA MET A 92 7.39 11.08 11.19
C MET A 92 6.47 12.30 11.07
N GLN A 93 6.98 13.47 11.44
CA GLN A 93 6.22 14.72 11.45
C GLN A 93 5.68 15.10 10.05
N GLU A 94 6.39 14.72 8.98
CA GLU A 94 5.90 14.89 7.61
C GLU A 94 4.63 14.06 7.33
N VAL A 95 4.52 12.85 7.88
CA VAL A 95 3.33 12.02 7.73
C VAL A 95 2.18 12.63 8.52
N PHE A 96 2.43 13.13 9.73
CA PHE A 96 1.41 13.84 10.50
C PHE A 96 0.85 15.06 9.75
N ARG A 97 1.71 15.88 9.14
CA ARG A 97 1.26 17.05 8.33
C ARG A 97 0.33 16.64 7.19
N LEU A 98 0.55 15.47 6.60
CA LEU A 98 -0.31 14.93 5.54
C LEU A 98 -1.64 14.39 6.07
N LEU A 99 -1.66 13.81 7.27
CA LEU A 99 -2.84 13.13 7.82
C LEU A 99 -3.73 14.05 8.67
N HIS A 100 -3.15 15.02 9.39
CA HIS A 100 -3.86 15.88 10.33
C HIS A 100 -5.09 16.61 9.75
N PRO A 101 -5.09 17.10 8.49
CA PRO A 101 -6.29 17.73 7.91
C PRO A 101 -7.49 16.77 7.76
N TYR A 102 -7.25 15.48 7.92
CA TYR A 102 -8.16 14.40 7.55
C TYR A 102 -8.46 13.45 8.69
N TYR A 103 -7.86 13.61 9.86
CA TYR A 103 -8.16 12.77 11.00
C TYR A 103 -8.17 13.62 12.26
N THR A 104 -9.21 13.45 13.07
CA THR A 104 -9.20 13.93 14.45
C THR A 104 -8.00 13.29 15.15
N SER A 105 -7.02 14.13 15.49
CA SER A 105 -5.71 13.69 15.95
C SER A 105 -5.12 14.69 16.93
N GLU A 106 -4.37 14.17 17.90
CA GLU A 106 -3.63 14.96 18.90
C GLU A 106 -2.19 14.44 19.02
N ILE A 107 -1.24 15.35 19.14
CA ILE A 107 0.15 14.98 19.43
C ILE A 107 0.27 14.72 20.92
N ILE A 108 0.63 13.49 21.29
CA ILE A 108 0.82 13.09 22.70
C ILE A 108 2.25 13.41 23.15
N GLN A 109 3.23 13.14 22.30
CA GLN A 109 4.64 13.23 22.66
C GLN A 109 5.51 13.60 21.45
N ASN A 110 6.51 14.45 21.66
CA ASN A 110 7.57 14.69 20.69
C ASN A 110 8.78 13.83 21.10
N ILE A 111 9.14 12.83 20.30
CA ILE A 111 10.26 11.91 20.60
C ILE A 111 11.57 12.55 20.11
N THR A 112 11.56 13.02 18.87
CA THR A 112 12.64 13.80 18.25
C THR A 112 12.02 14.95 17.45
N PRO A 113 12.81 15.89 16.89
CA PRO A 113 12.27 16.92 15.99
C PRO A 113 11.54 16.35 14.77
N GLU A 114 11.83 15.10 14.40
CA GLU A 114 11.30 14.44 13.21
C GLU A 114 10.25 13.38 13.53
N ILE A 115 10.24 12.83 14.75
CA ILE A 115 9.37 11.70 15.15
C ILE A 115 8.49 12.11 16.34
N ILE A 116 7.19 11.85 16.21
CA ILE A 116 6.17 12.20 17.20
C ILE A 116 5.23 11.02 17.47
N HIS A 117 4.63 11.00 18.65
CA HIS A 117 3.50 10.12 18.99
C HIS A 117 2.20 10.88 18.84
N VAL A 118 1.25 10.29 18.10
CA VAL A 118 -0.03 10.91 17.75
C VAL A 118 -1.16 9.95 18.09
N ARG A 119 -2.14 10.42 18.85
CA ARG A 119 -3.41 9.71 19.04
C ARG A 119 -4.38 10.08 17.94
N MET A 120 -5.09 9.09 17.41
CA MET A 120 -6.07 9.29 16.36
C MET A 120 -7.33 8.47 16.62
N ASP A 121 -8.49 9.06 16.39
CA ASP A 121 -9.77 8.34 16.35
C ASP A 121 -10.03 7.81 14.95
N ILE A 122 -9.74 6.52 14.76
CA ILE A 122 -9.69 5.88 13.44
C ILE A 122 -10.28 4.46 13.50
N SER A 123 -10.78 3.94 12.38
CA SER A 123 -11.20 2.54 12.33
C SER A 123 -9.98 1.61 12.31
N GLU A 124 -10.15 0.40 12.85
CA GLU A 124 -9.09 -0.62 12.87
C GLU A 124 -8.52 -0.87 11.46
N GLN A 125 -9.39 -0.99 10.46
CA GLN A 125 -8.99 -1.19 9.06
C GLN A 125 -8.12 -0.04 8.53
N ASN A 126 -8.50 1.20 8.82
CA ASN A 126 -7.75 2.36 8.34
C ASN A 126 -6.41 2.47 9.05
N ALA A 127 -6.35 2.18 10.35
CA ALA A 127 -5.10 2.16 11.09
C ALA A 127 -4.11 1.12 10.54
N ARG A 128 -4.58 -0.10 10.24
CA ARG A 128 -3.76 -1.11 9.56
C ARG A 128 -3.26 -0.63 8.20
N THR A 129 -4.14 0.00 7.43
CA THR A 129 -3.81 0.48 6.09
C THR A 129 -2.75 1.59 6.14
N LEU A 130 -2.87 2.54 7.08
CA LEU A 130 -1.84 3.56 7.30
C LEU A 130 -0.49 2.92 7.67
N ALA A 131 -0.50 1.96 8.60
CA ALA A 131 0.69 1.21 9.02
C ALA A 131 1.36 0.45 7.88
N PHE A 132 0.57 -0.07 6.94
CA PHE A 132 1.11 -0.74 5.76
C PHE A 132 1.73 0.24 4.75
N ILE A 133 1.04 1.35 4.46
CA ILE A 133 1.43 2.28 3.40
C ILE A 133 2.65 3.10 3.78
N TYR A 134 2.70 3.55 5.03
CA TYR A 134 3.82 4.31 5.56
C TYR A 134 4.73 3.43 6.43
N ARG A 135 4.88 2.13 6.15
CA ARG A 135 5.58 1.13 6.98
C ARG A 135 6.95 1.57 7.56
N SER A 136 7.69 2.43 6.86
CA SER A 136 8.99 2.96 7.33
C SER A 136 8.91 4.28 8.10
N LYS A 137 7.73 4.90 8.15
CA LYS A 137 7.48 6.25 8.67
C LYS A 137 6.33 6.35 9.68
N ILE A 138 5.51 5.30 9.82
CA ILE A 138 4.43 5.18 10.81
C ILE A 138 4.46 3.79 11.43
N ARG A 139 4.16 3.71 12.73
CA ARG A 139 4.00 2.46 13.48
C ARG A 139 2.85 2.61 14.46
N VAL A 140 2.03 1.56 14.59
CA VAL A 140 1.06 1.48 15.69
C VAL A 140 1.84 1.18 16.96
N ILE A 141 1.59 1.94 18.03
CA ILE A 141 2.15 1.66 19.36
C ILE A 141 1.07 1.23 20.34
N GLU A 142 -0.17 1.71 20.18
CA GLU A 142 -1.33 1.26 20.95
C GLU A 142 -2.59 1.25 20.08
N PRO A 143 -3.54 0.32 20.27
CA PRO A 143 -3.49 -0.80 21.21
C PRO A 143 -2.63 -1.98 20.69
N GLU A 144 -2.06 -2.76 21.60
CA GLU A 144 -1.13 -3.87 21.28
C GLU A 144 -1.76 -4.94 20.37
N ASN A 145 -3.05 -5.24 20.56
CA ASN A 145 -3.77 -6.20 19.73
C ASN A 145 -3.82 -5.78 18.24
N LEU A 146 -3.86 -4.48 17.97
CA LEU A 146 -3.82 -3.94 16.61
C LEU A 146 -2.41 -4.00 16.04
N LEU A 147 -1.40 -3.67 16.85
CA LEU A 147 -0.01 -3.85 16.46
C LEU A 147 0.26 -5.31 16.06
N GLN A 148 -0.20 -6.27 16.85
CA GLN A 148 -0.05 -7.69 16.53
C GLN A 148 -0.73 -8.06 15.20
N LYS A 149 -1.96 -7.59 14.97
CA LYS A 149 -2.66 -7.78 13.69
C LYS A 149 -1.88 -7.20 12.50
N VAL A 150 -1.29 -6.00 12.64
CA VAL A 150 -0.47 -5.39 11.58
C VAL A 150 0.77 -6.24 11.29
N ILE A 151 1.42 -6.77 12.33
CA ILE A 151 2.57 -7.66 12.18
C ILE A 151 2.16 -8.95 11.47
N ASP A 152 1.06 -9.56 11.88
CA ASP A 152 0.53 -10.80 11.29
C ASP A 152 0.20 -10.60 9.80
N ASP A 153 -0.46 -9.49 9.45
CA ASP A 153 -0.77 -9.13 8.06
C ASP A 153 0.51 -9.00 7.21
N MET A 154 1.56 -8.38 7.77
CA MET A 154 2.86 -8.25 7.10
C MET A 154 3.55 -9.61 6.92
N LEU A 155 3.50 -10.48 7.93
CA LEU A 155 4.08 -11.81 7.88
C LEU A 155 3.35 -12.70 6.87
N GLU A 156 2.01 -12.66 6.82
CA GLU A 156 1.25 -13.42 5.84
C GLU A 156 1.52 -12.97 4.40
N MET A 157 1.71 -11.67 4.17
CA MET A 157 2.16 -11.18 2.86
C MET A 157 3.54 -11.72 2.49
N GLN A 158 4.49 -11.71 3.43
CA GLN A 158 5.84 -12.25 3.18
C GLN A 158 5.82 -13.76 2.94
N LYS A 159 5.03 -14.51 3.70
CA LYS A 159 4.84 -15.96 3.48
C LYS A 159 4.22 -16.23 2.11
N THR A 160 3.20 -15.45 1.72
CA THR A 160 2.54 -15.58 0.42
C THR A 160 3.53 -15.32 -0.71
N TYR A 161 4.36 -14.29 -0.58
CA TYR A 161 5.45 -14.01 -1.51
C TYR A 161 6.43 -15.18 -1.61
N LEU A 162 6.95 -15.66 -0.47
CA LEU A 162 7.92 -16.75 -0.43
C LEU A 162 7.35 -18.06 -1.02
N LYS A 163 6.07 -18.36 -0.75
CA LYS A 163 5.38 -19.51 -1.33
C LYS A 163 5.29 -19.41 -2.85
N GLN A 164 5.04 -18.22 -3.38
CA GLN A 164 5.02 -18.00 -4.83
C GLN A 164 6.42 -18.14 -5.42
N GLU A 165 7.44 -17.57 -4.77
CA GLU A 165 8.84 -17.69 -5.19
C GLU A 165 9.30 -19.15 -5.27
N ILE A 166 9.05 -19.95 -4.21
CA ILE A 166 9.37 -21.38 -4.18
C ILE A 166 8.62 -22.15 -5.27
N LYS A 167 7.32 -21.88 -5.47
CA LYS A 167 6.54 -22.54 -6.53
C LYS A 167 7.03 -22.18 -7.94
N THR A 168 7.48 -20.95 -8.15
CA THR A 168 8.00 -20.49 -9.45
C THR A 168 9.39 -21.09 -9.72
N ASN A 169 10.20 -21.27 -8.68
CA ASN A 169 11.52 -21.91 -8.77
C ASN A 169 11.46 -23.44 -8.92
N LEU A 170 10.38 -24.10 -8.46
CA LEU A 170 10.15 -25.53 -8.62
C LEU A 170 9.44 -25.89 -9.95
N GLY A 171 8.81 -24.93 -10.63
CA GLY A 171 8.18 -25.11 -11.95
C GLY A 171 9.15 -25.03 -13.13
N GLY A 172 10.46 -24.89 -12.85
CA GLY A 172 11.54 -24.79 -13.82
C GLY A 172 12.39 -26.05 -13.91
N THR A 173 11.79 -27.24 -13.98
CA THR A 173 12.46 -28.43 -14.53
C THR A 173 11.41 -29.37 -15.09
N THR A 174 11.63 -29.68 -16.39
CA THR A 174 10.94 -30.60 -17.30
C THR A 174 9.54 -30.25 -17.76
#